data_AF-A0A7S3WYB2-F1
#
_entry.id   AF-A0A7S3WYB2-F1
#
_cell.length_a   1.000
_cell.length_b   1.000
_cell.length_c   1.000
_cell.angle_alpha   90.00
_cell.angle_beta   90.00
_cell.angle_gamma   90.00
#
_symmetry.space_group_name_H-M   'P 1'
#
loop_
_entity.id
_entity.type
_entity.pdbx_description
1 polymer ?
#
loop_
_entity_poly.entity_id
_entity_poly.type
_entity_poly.pdbx_seq_one_letter_code
_entity_poly.pdbx_strand_id
1 'polypeptide(L)'
;PPSPRRMPHIGVLFEVRRAETRPGETIGVVGNRQELGSWDPFDSKSDAGMHLRTGAKQYPTWAMPAPVWIQLGKETLDGPEDDVGSSDQDSEASQASTPDSPEGM
;
A
#
# COMPACT_ATOMS: atom_id res chain seq x y z
N PRO A 1 -23.04 -17.44 -28.62
CA PRO A 1 -21.80 -17.26 -27.83
C PRO A 1 -22.13 -16.44 -26.58
N PRO A 2 -21.72 -16.82 -25.37
CA PRO A 2 -21.91 -15.95 -24.20
C PRO A 2 -21.04 -14.71 -24.37
N SER A 3 -21.66 -13.53 -24.33
CA SER A 3 -20.96 -12.25 -24.37
C SER A 3 -20.02 -12.15 -23.16
N PRO A 4 -18.79 -11.64 -23.31
CA PRO A 4 -17.94 -11.38 -22.16
C PRO A 4 -18.69 -10.43 -21.22
N ARG A 5 -18.89 -10.85 -19.97
CA ARG A 5 -19.47 -9.98 -18.94
C ARG A 5 -18.59 -8.73 -18.88
N ARG A 6 -19.14 -7.57 -19.24
CA ARG A 6 -18.47 -6.29 -18.99
C ARG A 6 -18.28 -6.21 -17.48
N MET A 7 -17.05 -6.36 -17.02
CA MET A 7 -16.72 -6.16 -15.62
C MET A 7 -17.08 -4.71 -15.26
N PRO A 8 -17.73 -4.47 -14.11
CA PRO A 8 -18.10 -3.12 -13.74
C PRO A 8 -16.84 -2.31 -13.39
N HIS A 9 -16.78 -1.08 -13.88
CA HIS A 9 -15.73 -0.10 -13.55
C HIS A 9 -16.36 1.07 -12.81
N ILE A 10 -15.61 1.67 -11.87
CA ILE A 10 -15.96 2.96 -11.27
C ILE A 10 -14.92 3.99 -11.63
N GLY A 11 -15.36 5.23 -11.86
CA GLY A 11 -14.47 6.37 -12.04
C GLY A 11 -14.27 7.07 -10.70
N VAL A 12 -13.03 7.24 -10.26
CA VAL A 12 -12.68 7.94 -9.02
C VAL A 12 -11.89 9.20 -9.34
N LEU A 13 -12.26 10.32 -8.72
CA LEU A 13 -11.53 11.58 -8.77
C LEU A 13 -10.99 11.88 -7.38
N PHE A 14 -9.69 12.20 -7.31
CA PHE A 14 -9.04 12.59 -6.08
C PHE A 14 -8.86 14.11 -6.01
N GLU A 15 -9.19 14.69 -4.86
CA GLU A 15 -8.96 16.09 -4.54
C GLU A 15 -8.22 16.16 -3.19
N VAL A 16 -7.15 16.95 -3.15
CA VAL A 16 -6.38 17.21 -1.94
C VAL A 16 -6.40 18.71 -1.67
N ARG A 17 -6.93 19.09 -0.51
CA ARG A 17 -7.02 20.49 -0.09
C ARG A 17 -5.91 20.83 0.90
N ARG A 18 -5.52 22.10 0.92
CA ARG A 18 -4.53 22.65 1.88
C ARG A 18 -3.16 21.96 1.77
N ALA A 19 -2.80 21.52 0.57
CA ALA A 19 -1.47 20.97 0.31
C ALA A 19 -0.59 22.06 -0.30
N GLU A 20 0.31 22.60 0.53
CA GLU A 20 1.30 23.56 0.09
C GLU A 20 2.51 22.86 -0.51
N THR A 21 3.08 23.45 -1.56
CA THR A 21 4.26 22.94 -2.26
C THR A 21 5.22 24.07 -2.62
N ARG A 22 6.47 23.73 -2.90
CA ARG A 22 7.49 24.63 -3.43
C ARG A 22 7.50 24.61 -4.96
N PRO A 23 8.02 25.66 -5.61
CA PRO A 23 8.21 25.64 -7.06
C PRO A 23 9.01 24.41 -7.50
N GLY A 24 8.46 23.67 -8.47
CA GLY A 24 9.05 22.42 -8.99
C GLY A 24 8.50 21.14 -8.34
N GLU A 25 7.77 21.23 -7.23
CA GLU A 25 7.12 20.07 -6.60
C GLU A 25 5.74 19.79 -7.24
N THR A 26 5.36 18.52 -7.24
CA THR A 26 4.06 18.04 -7.73
C THR A 26 3.44 17.07 -6.74
N ILE A 27 2.11 16.94 -6.75
CA ILE A 27 1.37 15.98 -5.93
C ILE A 27 0.88 14.85 -6.82
N GLY A 28 1.12 13.62 -6.39
CA GLY A 28 0.57 12.41 -7.00
C GLY A 28 -0.22 11.58 -5.99
N VAL A 29 -1.11 10.74 -6.49
CA VAL A 29 -1.78 9.69 -5.70
C VAL A 29 -1.19 8.35 -6.12
N VAL A 30 -0.97 7.44 -5.19
CA VAL A 30 -0.63 6.04 -5.44
C VAL A 30 -1.39 5.15 -4.49
N GLY A 31 -1.54 3.88 -4.83
CA GLY A 31 -2.22 2.89 -3.99
C GLY A 31 -1.88 1.46 -4.33
N ASN A 32 -2.41 0.53 -3.56
CA ASN A 32 -2.15 -0.91 -3.70
C ASN A 32 -2.66 -1.53 -5.02
N ARG A 33 -3.52 -0.83 -5.73
CA ARG A 33 -4.12 -1.30 -6.97
C ARG A 33 -3.19 -1.05 -8.14
N GLN A 34 -3.20 -1.94 -9.13
CA GLN A 34 -2.46 -1.75 -10.37
C GLN A 34 -2.90 -0.47 -11.10
N GLU A 35 -4.20 -0.14 -11.05
CA GLU A 35 -4.71 1.11 -11.62
C GLU A 35 -4.21 2.37 -10.88
N LEU A 36 -3.62 2.20 -9.68
CA LEU A 36 -3.02 3.23 -8.84
C LEU A 36 -1.49 3.05 -8.68
N GLY A 37 -0.85 2.32 -9.59
CA GLY A 37 0.62 2.15 -9.64
C GLY A 37 1.19 1.15 -8.64
N SER A 38 0.37 0.36 -7.93
CA SER A 38 0.86 -0.68 -6.98
C SER A 38 1.89 -0.15 -5.97
N TRP A 39 1.64 1.04 -5.41
CA TRP A 39 2.55 1.79 -4.52
C TRP A 39 3.87 2.26 -5.14
N ASP A 40 4.07 2.14 -6.46
CA ASP A 40 5.20 2.73 -7.15
C ASP A 40 4.87 4.15 -7.64
N PRO A 41 5.47 5.21 -7.05
CA PRO A 41 5.23 6.59 -7.44
C PRO A 41 5.81 6.98 -8.81
N PHE A 42 6.67 6.14 -9.39
CA PHE A 42 7.30 6.39 -10.69
C PHE A 42 6.77 5.48 -11.79
N ASP A 43 5.70 4.71 -11.53
CA ASP A 43 5.17 3.79 -12.51
C ASP A 43 4.55 4.53 -13.70
N SER A 44 5.38 4.70 -14.73
CA SER A 44 5.01 5.28 -16.02
C SER A 44 3.95 4.48 -16.79
N LYS A 45 3.68 3.23 -16.39
CA LYS A 45 2.64 2.39 -17.02
C LYS A 45 1.26 2.65 -16.45
N SER A 46 1.16 3.40 -15.35
CA SER A 46 -0.10 3.99 -14.92
C SER A 46 -0.48 5.11 -15.91
N ASP A 47 -1.03 4.71 -17.06
CA ASP A 47 -1.45 5.57 -18.19
C ASP A 47 -2.45 6.67 -17.80
N ALA A 48 -2.91 6.71 -16.54
CA ALA A 48 -3.95 7.58 -16.04
C ALA A 48 -3.44 8.52 -14.95
N GLY A 49 -2.61 9.50 -15.35
CA GLY A 49 -2.69 10.84 -14.77
C GLY A 49 -2.69 10.93 -13.24
N MET A 50 -1.86 10.13 -12.57
CA MET A 50 -1.79 10.10 -11.10
C MET A 50 -1.32 11.44 -10.51
N HIS A 51 -0.82 12.34 -11.35
CA HIS A 51 -0.43 13.70 -10.98
C HIS A 51 -1.65 14.62 -10.90
N LEU A 52 -1.86 15.18 -9.73
CA LEU A 52 -2.87 16.19 -9.52
C LEU A 52 -2.38 17.52 -10.10
N ARG A 53 -3.33 18.34 -10.54
CA ARG A 53 -3.08 19.68 -11.04
C ARG A 53 -3.65 20.70 -10.07
N THR A 54 -3.00 21.86 -10.05
CA THR A 54 -3.51 23.06 -9.39
C THR A 54 -3.33 24.25 -10.32
N GLY A 55 -3.87 25.39 -9.93
CA GLY A 55 -3.70 26.67 -10.62
C GLY A 55 -3.67 27.82 -9.63
N ALA A 56 -3.22 29.00 -10.08
CA ALA A 56 -3.01 30.16 -9.22
C ALA A 56 -4.26 30.59 -8.41
N LYS A 57 -5.47 30.38 -8.96
CA LYS A 57 -6.74 30.70 -8.27
C LYS A 57 -7.24 29.59 -7.34
N GLN A 58 -6.67 28.40 -7.44
CA GLN A 58 -7.15 27.16 -6.82
C GLN A 58 -6.20 26.69 -5.72
N TYR A 59 -4.91 27.02 -5.83
CA TYR A 59 -3.90 26.72 -4.83
C TYR A 59 -4.33 27.23 -3.44
N PRO A 60 -4.20 26.44 -2.37
CA PRO A 60 -3.51 25.14 -2.24
C PRO A 60 -4.41 23.91 -2.43
N THR A 61 -5.34 23.94 -3.38
CA THR A 61 -6.17 22.79 -3.76
C THR A 61 -5.64 22.14 -5.02
N TRP A 62 -5.51 20.81 -4.98
CA TRP A 62 -5.01 19.97 -6.06
C TRP A 62 -6.09 18.95 -6.43
N ALA A 63 -6.33 18.76 -7.72
CA ALA A 63 -7.35 17.82 -8.18
C ALA A 63 -6.88 17.06 -9.43
N MET A 64 -7.43 15.87 -9.61
CA MET A 64 -7.19 15.11 -10.84
C MET A 64 -7.90 15.75 -12.04
N PRO A 65 -7.25 15.79 -13.22
CA PRO A 65 -7.87 16.31 -14.44
C PRO A 65 -8.87 15.33 -15.07
N ALA A 66 -8.78 14.04 -14.76
CA ALA A 66 -9.64 12.99 -15.30
C ALA A 66 -9.81 11.86 -14.26
N PRO A 67 -10.93 11.12 -14.30
CA PRO A 67 -11.15 10.02 -13.38
C PRO A 67 -10.19 8.85 -13.63
N VAL A 68 -9.77 8.19 -12.55
CA VAL A 68 -9.13 6.88 -12.61
C VAL A 68 -10.21 5.81 -12.66
N TRP A 69 -10.14 4.94 -13.67
CA TRP A 69 -11.10 3.85 -13.85
C TRP A 69 -10.62 2.59 -13.12
N ILE A 70 -11.34 2.22 -12.06
CA ILE A 70 -11.02 1.09 -11.20
C ILE A 70 -11.92 -0.11 -11.54
N GLN A 71 -11.32 -1.28 -11.75
CA GLN A 71 -12.05 -2.54 -12.01
C GLN A 71 -12.63 -3.13 -10.72
N LEU A 72 -13.95 -3.23 -10.60
CA LEU A 72 -14.54 -3.90 -9.44
C LEU A 72 -14.43 -5.43 -9.57
N GLY A 73 -14.20 -6.11 -8.44
CA GLY A 73 -14.08 -7.58 -8.38
C GLY A 73 -12.69 -8.14 -8.66
N LYS A 74 -11.71 -7.30 -9.03
CA LYS A 74 -10.29 -7.59 -8.82
C LYS A 74 -9.92 -7.13 -7.42
N GLU A 75 -10.27 -7.94 -6.43
CA GLU A 75 -9.69 -7.80 -5.10
C GLU A 75 -8.30 -8.44 -5.20
N THR A 76 -7.26 -7.68 -4.86
CA THR A 76 -5.89 -8.19 -4.86
C THR A 76 -5.79 -9.27 -3.78
N LEU A 77 -6.13 -10.50 -4.13
CA LEU A 77 -5.85 -11.71 -3.35
C LEU A 77 -4.34 -11.98 -3.45
N ASP A 78 -3.54 -11.07 -2.93
CA ASP A 78 -2.10 -11.25 -2.73
C ASP A 78 -1.80 -10.91 -1.26
N GLY A 79 -2.49 -11.59 -0.36
CA GLY A 79 -1.90 -11.94 0.92
C GLY A 79 -1.52 -13.41 0.82
N PRO A 80 -0.26 -13.82 1.02
CA PRO A 80 -0.02 -15.20 1.35
C PRO A 80 -0.79 -15.47 2.65
N GLU A 81 -1.83 -16.28 2.55
CA GLU A 81 -2.32 -17.07 3.68
C GLU A 81 -1.22 -18.10 3.98
N ASP A 82 -0.09 -17.63 4.51
CA ASP A 82 0.86 -18.52 5.19
C ASP A 82 0.22 -18.88 6.52
N ASP A 83 -0.65 -19.87 6.42
CA ASP A 83 -0.86 -20.93 7.39
C ASP A 83 0.51 -21.41 7.92
N VAL A 84 1.03 -20.74 8.95
CA VAL A 84 2.10 -21.28 9.79
C VAL A 84 1.60 -21.28 11.22
N GLY A 85 0.83 -22.33 11.48
CA GLY A 85 0.96 -23.15 12.67
C GLY A 85 1.07 -22.44 14.01
N SER A 86 -0.05 -22.40 14.73
CA SER A 86 0.00 -22.58 16.18
C SER A 86 0.87 -23.79 16.52
N SER A 87 1.88 -23.58 17.34
CA SER A 87 2.54 -24.66 18.09
C SER A 87 2.87 -24.12 19.48
N ASP A 88 1.82 -24.03 20.29
CA ASP A 88 1.91 -24.24 21.73
C ASP A 88 2.27 -25.71 22.00
N GLN A 89 3.08 -25.95 23.05
CA GLN A 89 3.58 -27.19 23.68
C GLN A 89 5.11 -27.26 23.61
N ASP A 90 5.89 -27.49 24.66
CA ASP A 90 5.58 -27.81 26.06
C ASP A 90 6.85 -27.60 26.91
N SER A 91 6.66 -27.02 28.09
CA SER A 91 7.18 -27.41 29.40
C SER A 91 8.54 -28.14 29.56
N GLU A 92 9.40 -27.49 30.35
CA GLU A 92 10.07 -28.02 31.56
C GLU A 92 11.14 -29.13 31.45
N ALA A 93 12.39 -28.75 31.75
CA ALA A 93 13.29 -29.59 32.54
C ALA A 93 14.25 -28.70 33.35
N SER A 94 13.96 -28.61 34.66
CA SER A 94 14.85 -28.08 35.68
C SER A 94 16.00 -29.05 35.99
N GLN A 95 16.97 -28.53 36.76
CA GLN A 95 17.99 -29.19 37.59
C GLN A 95 19.38 -29.27 36.95
N ALA A 96 20.35 -28.46 37.37
CA ALA A 96 21.03 -28.34 38.67
C ALA A 96 22.44 -28.95 38.56
N SER A 97 23.46 -28.10 38.59
CA SER A 97 24.84 -28.50 38.91
C SER A 97 25.55 -27.30 39.53
N THR A 98 25.47 -27.22 40.86
CA THR A 98 26.56 -26.72 41.70
C THR A 98 26.97 -27.90 42.58
N PRO A 99 28.13 -27.90 43.28
CA PRO A 99 29.18 -26.87 43.39
C PRO A 99 30.60 -27.45 43.15
N ASP A 100 31.65 -26.62 43.11
CA ASP A 100 32.81 -26.81 43.99
C ASP A 100 33.66 -25.52 44.07
N SER A 101 34.13 -25.20 45.26
CA SER A 101 34.90 -23.99 45.63
C SER A 101 36.43 -24.27 45.60
N PRO A 102 37.29 -23.56 46.35
CA PRO A 102 37.84 -22.20 46.17
C PRO A 102 39.39 -22.19 46.04
N GLU A 103 40.01 -21.02 46.23
CA GLU A 103 41.46 -20.72 46.45
C GLU A 103 42.31 -20.50 45.18
N GLY A 104 43.18 -19.48 45.09
CA GLY A 104 43.65 -18.51 46.07
C GLY A 104 44.67 -17.52 45.46
N MET A 105 45.09 -16.58 46.33
CA MET A 105 46.11 -15.51 46.22
C MET A 105 45.79 -14.26 45.40
#